data_AF-A0A7L3HLH4-F1
#
_entry.id   AF-A0A7L3HLH4-F1
#
_cell.length_a   1.000
_cell.length_b   1.000
_cell.length_c   1.000
_cell.angle_alpha   90.00
_cell.angle_beta   90.00
_cell.angle_gamma   90.00
#
_symmetry.space_group_name_H-M   'P 1'
#
loop_
_entity.id
_entity.type
_entity.pdbx_description
1 polymer ?
#
loop_
_entity_poly.entity_id
_entity_poly.type
_entity_poly.pdbx_seq_one_letter_code
_entity_poly.pdbx_strand_id
1 'polypeptide(L)' 'EEEAFLVSLYKFMKERHTPIERIPHLGFKQINLWKIYKAVEKLGAYELVSGGRGSRGVPWTPGCPPGAGVSPGHQD' A
#
# COMPACT_ATOMS: atom_id res chain seq x y z
N GLU A 1 -9.23 -19.30 9.11
CA GLU A 1 -8.82 -18.56 7.90
C GLU A 1 -7.39 -18.05 8.00
N GLU A 2 -7.04 -17.26 9.03
CA GLU A 2 -5.67 -16.75 9.25
C GLU A 2 -4.61 -17.87 9.30
N GLU A 3 -4.83 -18.91 10.11
CA GLU A 3 -3.88 -20.01 10.24
C GLU A 3 -3.69 -20.78 8.92
N ALA A 4 -4.78 -21.08 8.21
CA ALA A 4 -4.74 -21.74 6.91
C ALA A 4 -3.97 -20.92 5.87
N PHE A 5 -4.14 -19.58 5.87
CA PHE A 5 -3.38 -18.66 5.04
C PHE A 5 -1.89 -18.67 5.41
N LEU A 6 -1.55 -18.66 6.70
CA LEU A 6 -0.15 -18.68 7.12
C LEU A 6 0.52 -20.00 6.71
N VAL A 7 -0.14 -21.14 6.93
CA VAL A 7 0.38 -22.45 6.50
C VAL A 7 0.61 -22.50 4.99
N SER A 8 -0.35 -22.03 4.19
CA SER A 8 -0.19 -22.01 2.73
C SER A 8 0.91 -21.05 2.28
N LEU A 9 1.04 -19.88 2.93
CA LEU A 9 2.09 -18.90 2.67
C LEU A 9 3.48 -19.46 2.99
N TYR A 10 3.68 -20.07 4.16
CA TYR A 10 4.96 -20.68 4.52
C TYR A 10 5.35 -21.81 3.57
N LYS A 11 4.38 -22.64 3.18
CA LYS A 11 4.59 -23.70 2.18
C LYS A 11 5.02 -23.11 0.83
N PHE A 12 4.29 -22.13 0.31
CA PHE A 12 4.60 -21.45 -0.95
C PHE A 12 5.99 -20.80 -0.94
N MET A 13 6.35 -20.13 0.16
CA MET A 13 7.66 -19.49 0.32
C MET A 13 8.80 -20.52 0.35
N LYS A 14 8.56 -21.68 0.97
CA LYS A 14 9.52 -22.80 0.97
C LYS A 14 9.68 -23.41 -0.42
N GLU A 15 8.59 -23.61 -1.15
CA GLU A 15 8.58 -24.16 -2.51
C GLU A 15 9.32 -23.27 -3.51
N ARG A 16 9.27 -21.95 -3.33
CA ARG A 16 10.01 -20.99 -4.18
C ARG A 16 11.43 -20.66 -3.70
N HIS A 17 11.97 -21.43 -2.77
CA HIS A 17 13.32 -21.26 -2.21
C HIS A 17 13.56 -19.90 -1.52
N THR A 18 12.51 -19.28 -0.98
CA THR A 18 12.59 -18.02 -0.21
C THR A 18 11.85 -18.16 1.12
N PRO A 19 12.25 -19.06 2.04
CA PRO A 19 11.53 -19.29 3.29
C PRO A 19 11.51 -18.03 4.17
N ILE A 20 10.40 -17.81 4.87
CA ILE A 20 10.29 -16.74 5.87
C ILE A 20 10.94 -17.24 7.16
N GLU A 21 12.21 -16.90 7.39
CA GLU A 21 12.92 -17.31 8.60
C GLU A 21 12.47 -16.55 9.84
N ARG A 22 12.18 -15.25 9.68
CA ARG A 22 11.67 -14.38 10.74
C ARG A 22 10.69 -13.38 10.17
N ILE A 23 9.61 -13.14 10.91
CA ILE A 23 8.68 -12.07 10.56
C ILE A 23 9.31 -10.72 10.95
N PRO A 24 9.37 -9.74 10.03
CA PRO A 24 9.92 -8.43 10.32
C PRO A 24 9.10 -7.69 11.40
N HIS A 25 9.79 -6.80 12.11
CA HIS A 25 9.17 -5.90 13.08
C HIS A 25 8.95 -4.52 12.43
N LEU A 26 7.79 -3.93 12.69
CA LEU A 26 7.51 -2.53 12.38
C LEU A 26 7.73 -1.71 13.66
N GLY A 27 8.91 -1.10 13.77
CA GLY A 27 9.36 -0.49 15.02
C GLY A 27 9.52 -1.56 16.10
N PHE A 28 8.78 -1.41 17.19
CA PHE A 28 8.78 -2.33 18.35
C PHE A 28 7.74 -3.46 18.26
N LYS A 29 6.94 -3.53 17.19
CA LYS A 29 5.87 -4.53 17.07
C LYS A 29 6.12 -5.48 15.91
N GLN A 30 6.04 -6.78 16.17
CA GLN A 30 6.08 -7.79 15.11
C GLN A 30 4.89 -7.62 14.18
N ILE A 31 5.15 -7.69 12.87
CA ILE A 31 4.12 -7.57 11.86
C ILE A 31 3.22 -8.82 11.88
N ASN A 32 1.91 -8.64 11.63
CA ASN A 32 1.01 -9.76 11.35
C ASN A 32 0.74 -9.80 9.84
N LEU A 33 1.21 -10.88 9.19
CA LEU A 33 1.16 -11.05 7.74
C LEU A 33 -0.29 -11.14 7.22
N TRP A 34 -1.18 -11.79 7.97
CA TRP A 34 -2.59 -11.90 7.61
C TRP A 34 -3.29 -10.53 7.61
N LYS A 35 -3.02 -9.71 8.62
CA LYS A 35 -3.59 -8.35 8.71
C LYS A 35 -3.14 -7.47 7.55
N ILE A 36 -1.87 -7.55 7.15
CA ILE A 36 -1.38 -6.83 5.97
C ILE A 36 -2.06 -7.34 4.71
N TYR A 37 -2.09 -8.66 4.51
CA TYR A 37 -2.74 -9.27 3.35
C TYR A 37 -4.20 -8.79 3.22
N LYS A 38 -5.00 -8.86 4.29
CA LYS A 38 -6.38 -8.40 4.29
C LYS A 38 -6.52 -6.89 4.10
N ALA A 39 -5.59 -6.09 4.63
CA ALA A 39 -5.60 -4.65 4.42
C ALA A 39 -5.36 -4.32 2.95
N VAL A 40 -4.38 -4.96 2.31
CA VAL A 40 -4.07 -4.78 0.89
C VAL A 40 -5.22 -5.30 0.01
N GLU A 41 -5.79 -6.46 0.34
CA GLU A 41 -6.95 -7.02 -0.36
C GLU A 41 -8.16 -6.09 -0.32
N LYS A 42 -8.43 -5.48 0.86
CA LYS A 42 -9.53 -4.51 1.02
C LYS A 42 -9.27 -3.18 0.30
N LEU A 43 -8.02 -2.73 0.25
CA LEU A 43 -7.63 -1.47 -0.40
C LEU A 43 -7.50 -1.62 -1.92
N GLY A 44 -7.55 -2.85 -2.46
CA GLY A 44 -7.65 -3.11 -3.88
C GLY A 44 -6.35 -2.98 -4.70
N ALA A 45 -5.23 -2.56 -4.10
CA ALA A 45 -3.91 -2.61 -4.73
C ALA A 45 -2.77 -2.31 -3.75
N TYR A 46 -1.63 -3.00 -3.90
CA TYR A 46 -0.37 -2.71 -3.20
C TYR A 46 0.12 -1.26 -3.42
N GLU A 47 -0.15 -0.70 -4.61
CA GLU A 47 0.20 0.67 -5.00
C GLU A 47 -0.40 1.74 -4.07
N LEU A 48 -1.61 1.52 -3.56
CA LEU A 48 -2.26 2.46 -2.64
C LEU A 48 -1.67 2.41 -1.23
N VAL A 49 -1.05 1.28 -0.85
CA VAL A 49 -0.43 1.05 0.46
C VAL A 49 1.05 1.46 0.47
N SER A 50 1.74 1.35 -0.66
CA SER A 50 3.12 1.81 -0.84
C SER A 50 3.26 3.31 -1.14
N GLY A 51 2.15 4.05 -1.27
CA GLY A 51 2.11 5.50 -1.57
C GLY A 51 2.73 6.44 -0.52
N GLY A 52 3.43 5.91 0.48
CA GLY A 52 4.15 6.66 1.51
C GLY A 52 5.64 6.84 1.20
N ARG A 53 6.00 7.32 0.00
CA ARG A 53 7.23 8.08 -0.30
C ARG A 53 7.27 8.46 -1.79
N GLY A 54 6.71 9.62 -2.12
CA GLY A 54 7.09 10.38 -3.32
C GLY A 54 6.19 10.26 -4.55
N SER A 55 4.98 10.82 -4.50
CA SER A 55 4.31 11.34 -5.69
C SER A 55 3.70 12.71 -5.36
N ARG A 56 4.53 13.76 -5.47
CA ARG A 56 4.10 15.16 -5.41
C ARG A 56 3.28 15.53 -6.66
N GLY A 57 2.08 14.96 -6.85
CA GLY A 57 1.32 15.31 -8.05
C GLY A 57 0.01 14.58 -8.33
N VAL A 58 -0.76 14.15 -7.32
CA VAL A 58 -2.14 13.68 -7.57
C VAL A 58 -3.11 14.49 -6.71
N PRO A 59 -3.92 15.40 -7.29
CA PRO A 59 -5.03 16.02 -6.57
C PRO A 59 -6.11 14.95 -6.38
N TRP A 60 -6.21 14.41 -5.17
CA TRP A 60 -7.28 13.50 -4.81
C TRP A 60 -8.54 14.31 -4.48
N THR A 61 -9.23 14.78 -5.53
CA THR A 61 -10.61 15.30 -5.42
C THR A 61 -11.43 14.74 -6.58
N PRO A 62 -12.38 13.83 -6.34
CA PRO A 62 -13.35 13.44 -7.36
C PRO A 62 -14.36 14.59 -7.49
N GLY A 63 -14.08 15.55 -8.38
CA GLY A 63 -15.02 16.65 -8.62
C GLY A 63 -14.47 17.95 -9.22
N CYS A 64 -13.15 18.11 -9.40
CA CYS A 64 -12.61 19.30 -10.07
C CYS A 64 -12.37 19.05 -11.56
N PRO A 65 -13.01 19.79 -12.48
CA PRO A 65 -12.72 19.70 -13.91
C PRO A 65 -11.33 20.32 -14.21
N PRO A 66 -10.51 19.70 -15.08
CA PRO A 66 -9.19 20.22 -15.43
C PRO A 66 -9.36 21.37 -16.41
N GLY A 67 -9.17 22.62 -15.96
CA GLY A 67 -9.19 23.76 -16.90
C GLY A 67 -9.29 25.17 -16.33
N ALA A 68 -9.48 25.39 -15.04
CA ALA A 68 -9.55 26.76 -14.48
C ALA A 68 -8.19 27.23 -13.96
N GLY A 69 -7.19 27.25 -14.83
CA GLY A 69 -5.93 27.95 -14.61
C GLY A 69 -5.85 29.14 -15.56
N VAL A 70 -6.30 30.31 -15.13
CA VAL A 70 -5.85 31.60 -15.68
C VAL A 70 -5.68 32.59 -14.53
N SER A 71 -4.43 32.98 -14.31
CA SER A 71 -4.03 34.12 -13.48
C SER A 71 -4.71 35.40 -13.99
N PRO A 72 -5.19 36.30 -13.12
CA PRO A 72 -5.16 37.71 -13.44
C PRO A 72 -3.80 38.23 -12.98
N GLY A 73 -2.91 38.40 -13.97
CA GLY A 73 -1.83 39.37 -13.81
C GLY A 73 -2.38 40.79 -13.78
N HIS A 74 -1.62 41.65 -13.10
CA HIS A 74 -1.45 43.08 -13.34
C HIS A 74 -2.63 44.05 -13.10
N GLN A 75 -2.40 44.93 -12.10
CA GLN A 75 -2.60 46.38 -12.07
C GLN A 75 -3.20 47.01 -13.34
N ASP A 76 -4.35 47.69 -13.26
CA ASP A 76 -4.52 49.12 -12.93
C ASP A 76 -5.95 49.31 -12.38
#